data_AF-A0A7J7IQ82-F1
#
_entry.id   AF-A0A7J7IQ82-F1
#
_cell.length_a   1.000
_cell.length_b   1.000
_cell.length_c   1.000
_cell.angle_alpha   90.00
_cell.angle_beta   90.00
_cell.angle_gamma   90.00
#
_symmetry.space_group_name_H-M   'P 1'
#
loop_
_entity.id
_entity.type
_entity.pdbx_description
1 polymer ?
#
loop_
_entity_poly.entity_id
_entity_poly.type
_entity_poly.pdbx_seq_one_letter_code
_entity_poly.pdbx_strand_id
1 'polypeptide(L)'
;MIAFVANAPWVSGCFDTALSKQRHRVASESAGVSLSLRKHLAETGALWLGGSTRALWQHRGPSSGTTPIGCLVVSDGNHTGPVMSGLAEVAFEGSLVGRGPYQREPRFTSLETNASILEVGTARIFVDPHLVGPLVFLDPRFFAQYKNKLHVPDTERVQEMRQRIREQFGRMTCIVLSQALADHAHEPTLRYLDRQTLIVAPHSARSLLDGLGFRNVRYLHPGEDCHVSCGPEDSPSEECIEIRAVKGSVVGPPWQNPENGYIFRLYRPCEPSAGLRCVFRMFYEPHGNFDEAELRAALASSRDADGRLVDVVLAPPVRVIFAGFYELLRGAPSASELVRILRPRMVIPIRNWEGRQSGFLSMLLRGNGSLADFREKITEMARHVGIDEDLVRVGEPGVAFSLPLRSTGN
;
A
#
# COMPACT_ATOMS: atom_id res chain seq x y z
N MET A 1 27.22 2.20 0.39
CA MET A 1 26.07 1.64 -0.34
C MET A 1 25.45 0.59 0.56
N ILE A 2 24.47 0.95 1.41
CA ILE A 2 23.76 -0.03 2.24
C ILE A 2 22.64 -0.57 1.37
N ALA A 3 22.85 -1.75 0.79
CA ALA A 3 21.80 -2.47 0.11
C ALA A 3 20.80 -2.96 1.16
N PHE A 4 19.53 -2.57 1.02
CA PHE A 4 18.44 -3.28 1.69
C PHE A 4 18.30 -4.64 0.99
N VAL A 5 19.09 -5.61 1.41
CA VAL A 5 18.98 -6.99 0.92
C VAL A 5 17.78 -7.60 1.62
N ALA A 6 16.66 -7.71 0.89
CA ALA A 6 15.60 -8.64 1.25
C ALA A 6 16.21 -10.06 1.26
N ASN A 7 16.03 -10.78 2.37
CA ASN A 7 16.46 -12.17 2.51
C ASN A 7 15.87 -13.03 1.39
N ALA A 8 16.70 -13.43 0.42
CA ALA A 8 16.41 -14.50 -0.52
C ALA A 8 17.21 -15.75 -0.13
N PRO A 9 16.61 -16.94 -0.04
CA PRO A 9 17.35 -18.17 0.24
C PRO A 9 18.19 -18.57 -0.98
N TRP A 10 19.39 -19.09 -0.68
CA TRP A 10 20.39 -19.58 -1.61
C TRP A 10 19.81 -20.61 -2.60
N VAL A 11 19.89 -20.30 -3.89
CA VAL A 11 19.75 -21.30 -4.97
C VAL A 11 21.16 -21.55 -5.51
N SER A 12 21.68 -22.75 -5.26
CA SER A 12 22.93 -23.25 -5.83
C SER A 12 22.77 -23.45 -7.34
N GLY A 13 23.30 -22.52 -8.14
CA GLY A 13 23.51 -22.71 -9.57
C GLY A 13 24.89 -23.32 -9.83
N CYS A 14 24.94 -24.54 -10.35
CA CYS A 14 26.11 -25.04 -11.07
C CYS A 14 26.23 -24.27 -12.39
N PHE A 15 27.38 -23.65 -12.60
CA PHE A 15 27.83 -23.21 -13.91
C PHE A 15 28.28 -24.45 -14.70
N ASP A 16 27.81 -24.58 -15.94
CA ASP A 16 28.61 -25.20 -16.99
C ASP A 16 28.47 -24.40 -18.29
N THR A 17 29.64 -24.08 -18.84
CA THR A 17 29.83 -23.38 -20.09
C THR A 17 30.14 -24.42 -21.18
N ALA A 18 29.48 -24.36 -22.34
CA ALA A 18 30.12 -24.69 -23.62
C ALA A 18 29.19 -24.48 -24.83
N LEU A 19 29.78 -23.87 -25.85
CA LEU A 19 29.29 -23.69 -27.22
C LEU A 19 29.43 -24.96 -28.09
N SER A 20 28.47 -25.12 -29.01
CA SER A 20 28.57 -25.75 -30.34
C SER A 20 28.69 -27.29 -30.45
N LYS A 21 27.72 -27.91 -31.14
CA LYS A 21 27.85 -28.53 -32.48
C LYS A 21 26.61 -29.33 -32.87
N GLN A 22 26.18 -29.19 -34.13
CA GLN A 22 25.23 -30.07 -34.81
C GLN A 22 25.75 -31.50 -34.92
N ARG A 23 24.88 -32.51 -34.77
CA ARG A 23 24.60 -33.58 -35.76
C ARG A 23 23.62 -34.66 -35.21
N HIS A 24 22.66 -35.00 -36.07
CA HIS A 24 21.91 -36.25 -36.29
C HIS A 24 21.41 -37.19 -35.16
N ARG A 25 20.09 -37.48 -35.31
CA ARG A 25 19.29 -38.68 -34.97
C ARG A 25 20.03 -39.94 -34.45
N VAL A 26 19.44 -40.61 -33.46
CA VAL A 26 18.82 -41.96 -33.52
C VAL A 26 18.07 -42.23 -32.20
N ALA A 27 16.98 -43.01 -32.28
CA ALA A 27 16.06 -43.41 -31.21
C ALA A 27 16.44 -44.75 -30.56
N SER A 28 16.04 -44.94 -29.29
CA SER A 28 15.58 -46.20 -28.65
C SER A 28 15.37 -45.93 -27.15
N GLU A 29 14.16 -46.10 -26.59
CA GLU A 29 13.74 -47.28 -25.78
C GLU A 29 14.68 -47.59 -24.60
N SER A 30 14.28 -47.89 -23.37
CA SER A 30 13.00 -48.23 -22.72
C SER A 30 13.26 -48.37 -21.20
N ALA A 31 12.19 -48.37 -20.39
CA ALA A 31 11.98 -49.06 -19.09
C ALA A 31 13.08 -49.01 -17.99
N GLY A 32 12.80 -48.85 -16.69
CA GLY A 32 11.61 -48.95 -15.88
C GLY A 32 12.00 -49.30 -14.42
N VAL A 33 11.06 -49.12 -13.48
CA VAL A 33 10.94 -49.82 -12.18
C VAL A 33 12.00 -49.46 -11.10
N SER A 34 11.70 -48.65 -10.09
CA SER A 34 10.91 -48.87 -8.84
C SER A 34 11.68 -49.51 -7.67
N LEU A 35 11.39 -48.95 -6.49
CA LEU A 35 11.25 -49.55 -5.15
C LEU A 35 12.38 -49.50 -4.10
N SER A 36 11.92 -49.07 -2.90
CA SER A 36 12.31 -49.44 -1.53
C SER A 36 13.49 -48.66 -0.92
N LEU A 37 13.32 -47.72 0.02
CA LEU A 37 12.73 -47.77 1.37
C LEU A 37 13.53 -48.63 2.39
N ARG A 38 14.24 -47.95 3.32
CA ARG A 38 14.55 -48.33 4.73
C ARG A 38 15.45 -47.23 5.36
N LYS A 39 14.93 -46.45 6.32
CA LYS A 39 15.14 -46.55 7.79
C LYS A 39 16.58 -46.31 8.27
N HIS A 40 16.82 -45.19 8.97
CA HIS A 40 17.20 -45.21 10.39
C HIS A 40 17.03 -43.87 11.11
N LEU A 41 16.76 -44.00 12.41
CA LEU A 41 16.44 -43.01 13.45
C LEU A 41 17.69 -42.63 14.25
N ALA A 42 17.49 -41.62 15.11
CA ALA A 42 18.34 -41.06 16.18
C ALA A 42 19.17 -39.85 15.71
N GLU A 43 19.18 -38.70 16.39
CA GLU A 43 19.25 -38.52 17.85
C GLU A 43 18.43 -37.33 18.38
N THR A 44 18.10 -37.49 19.65
CA THR A 44 17.30 -36.70 20.59
C THR A 44 18.05 -35.50 21.17
N GLY A 45 17.30 -34.45 21.55
CA GLY A 45 17.80 -33.36 22.39
C GLY A 45 16.70 -32.40 22.85
N ALA A 46 15.71 -32.92 23.59
CA ALA A 46 14.73 -32.12 24.31
C ALA A 46 15.26 -31.80 25.72
N LEU A 47 15.18 -30.53 26.13
CA LEU A 47 15.37 -30.12 27.52
C LEU A 47 14.09 -29.44 28.00
N TRP A 48 13.54 -30.04 29.06
CA TRP A 48 12.26 -29.77 29.68
C TRP A 48 12.51 -29.11 31.03
N LEU A 49 11.89 -27.97 31.30
CA LEU A 49 11.59 -27.41 32.62
C LEU A 49 10.20 -26.79 32.44
N GLY A 50 9.09 -27.23 33.05
CA GLY A 50 8.90 -27.86 34.34
C GLY A 50 8.42 -26.79 35.34
N GLY A 51 7.11 -26.50 35.34
CA GLY A 51 6.50 -25.55 36.29
C GLY A 51 4.98 -25.56 36.21
N SER A 52 4.36 -26.39 37.05
CA SER A 52 2.90 -26.57 37.17
C SER A 52 2.33 -25.76 38.33
N THR A 53 1.17 -25.12 38.14
CA THR A 53 0.14 -24.94 39.19
C THR A 53 -1.27 -24.93 38.57
N ARG A 54 -2.02 -26.00 38.85
CA ARG A 54 -3.50 -26.05 38.99
C ARG A 54 -3.83 -25.48 40.39
N ALA A 55 -5.00 -25.02 40.78
CA ALA A 55 -6.35 -24.83 40.24
C ALA A 55 -7.10 -23.93 41.26
N LEU A 56 -8.24 -23.33 40.90
CA LEU A 56 -9.51 -23.49 41.63
C LEU A 56 -10.63 -22.67 40.99
N TRP A 57 -11.71 -23.38 40.68
CA TRP A 57 -13.04 -22.87 40.37
C TRP A 57 -13.74 -22.41 41.65
N GLN A 58 -14.54 -21.34 41.57
CA GLN A 58 -15.77 -21.21 42.37
C GLN A 58 -16.79 -20.32 41.64
N HIS A 59 -17.98 -20.89 41.42
CA HIS A 59 -19.21 -20.24 40.96
C HIS A 59 -19.84 -19.39 42.07
N ARG A 60 -20.44 -18.25 41.70
CA ARG A 60 -21.74 -17.74 42.20
C ARG A 60 -22.19 -16.55 41.32
N GLY A 61 -23.41 -16.62 40.77
CA GLY A 61 -24.13 -15.45 40.23
C GLY A 61 -25.09 -14.87 41.29
N PRO A 62 -26.14 -14.13 40.90
CA PRO A 62 -26.10 -12.83 40.24
C PRO A 62 -26.85 -11.76 41.08
N SER A 63 -26.53 -10.47 40.91
CA SER A 63 -27.47 -9.39 41.28
C SER A 63 -27.18 -8.07 40.59
N SER A 64 -28.28 -7.49 40.11
CA SER A 64 -28.56 -6.17 39.54
C SER A 64 -28.04 -4.95 40.32
N GLY A 65 -27.83 -3.83 39.61
CA GLY A 65 -28.01 -2.47 40.17
C GLY A 65 -26.99 -1.41 39.76
N THR A 66 -27.37 -0.57 38.78
CA THR A 66 -27.20 0.90 38.69
C THR A 66 -26.06 1.62 39.44
N THR A 67 -25.10 2.17 38.66
CA THR A 67 -24.48 3.55 38.62
C THR A 67 -24.59 4.52 39.83
N PRO A 68 -23.74 5.59 39.93
CA PRO A 68 -22.31 5.59 40.26
C PRO A 68 -21.93 6.74 41.24
N ILE A 69 -21.20 6.52 42.33
CA ILE A 69 -20.55 7.65 43.06
C ILE A 69 -19.21 7.20 43.64
N GLY A 70 -18.19 8.05 43.47
CA GLY A 70 -17.19 8.22 44.52
C GLY A 70 -15.75 8.13 44.04
N CYS A 71 -15.14 9.29 43.80
CA CYS A 71 -13.70 9.46 44.00
C CYS A 71 -13.32 8.91 45.38
N LEU A 72 -12.40 7.95 45.41
CA LEU A 72 -11.65 7.62 46.61
C LEU A 72 -10.16 7.78 46.28
N VAL A 73 -9.58 8.84 46.82
CA VAL A 73 -8.13 9.04 46.91
C VAL A 73 -7.64 8.14 48.05
N VAL A 74 -6.76 7.20 47.74
CA VAL A 74 -5.90 6.54 48.73
C VAL A 74 -4.47 6.66 48.21
N SER A 75 -3.68 7.47 48.90
CA SER A 75 -2.23 7.42 48.79
C SER A 75 -1.73 6.27 49.65
N ASP A 76 -0.79 5.49 49.15
CA ASP A 76 0.36 5.04 49.93
C ASP A 76 1.49 4.62 48.98
N GLY A 77 2.68 5.16 49.25
CA GLY A 77 3.90 4.91 48.48
C GLY A 77 4.53 3.57 48.86
N ASN A 78 5.29 2.96 47.95
CA ASN A 78 6.71 3.24 47.74
C ASN A 78 7.26 2.29 46.65
N HIS A 79 8.24 2.78 45.89
CA HIS A 79 9.04 2.08 44.86
C HIS A 79 8.37 1.70 43.53
N THR A 80 8.85 2.32 42.44
CA THR A 80 9.34 1.66 41.21
C THR A 80 9.82 2.73 40.22
N GLY A 81 10.86 2.41 39.43
CA GLY A 81 11.41 3.30 38.38
C GLY A 81 10.38 3.65 37.31
N PRO A 82 10.72 4.57 36.38
CA PRO A 82 9.74 5.14 35.47
C PRO A 82 9.26 4.07 34.48
N VAL A 83 8.10 3.48 34.76
CA VAL A 83 7.27 2.81 33.76
C VAL A 83 6.63 3.90 32.93
N MET A 84 7.03 4.01 31.66
CA MET A 84 6.36 4.82 30.65
C MET A 84 5.00 4.19 30.32
N SER A 85 4.02 4.34 31.22
CA SER A 85 2.62 4.02 30.97
C SER A 85 1.89 5.29 30.57
N GLY A 86 1.57 5.42 29.29
CA GLY A 86 0.80 6.56 28.79
C GLY A 86 0.73 6.63 27.28
N LEU A 87 0.36 5.54 26.61
CA LEU A 87 -0.11 5.59 25.24
C LEU A 87 -1.61 5.40 25.28
N ALA A 88 -2.35 6.50 25.26
CA ALA A 88 -3.76 6.44 24.90
C ALA A 88 -3.82 6.16 23.40
N GLU A 89 -4.08 4.91 23.03
CA GLU A 89 -4.40 4.53 21.66
C GLU A 89 -5.77 5.12 21.30
N VAL A 90 -5.77 6.10 20.40
CA VAL A 90 -7.01 6.62 19.84
C VAL A 90 -7.44 5.66 18.74
N ALA A 91 -8.42 4.81 19.03
CA ALA A 91 -9.03 3.92 18.04
C ALA A 91 -9.94 4.72 17.10
N PHE A 92 -9.88 4.42 15.80
CA PHE A 92 -10.85 4.94 14.85
C PHE A 92 -12.16 4.14 14.98
N GLU A 93 -13.21 4.77 15.50
CA GLU A 93 -14.53 4.15 15.70
C GLU A 93 -15.49 4.29 14.50
N GLY A 94 -15.06 4.95 13.41
CA GLY A 94 -15.88 5.18 12.23
C GLY A 94 -15.94 3.97 11.27
N SER A 95 -17.05 3.82 10.55
CA SER A 95 -17.08 2.96 9.35
C SER A 95 -16.83 3.82 8.11
N LEU A 96 -15.86 3.42 7.29
CA LEU A 96 -15.59 3.93 5.93
C LEU A 96 -16.42 3.20 4.87
N VAL A 97 -17.38 2.39 5.30
CA VAL A 97 -18.25 1.66 4.41
C VAL A 97 -19.35 2.59 3.92
N GLY A 98 -19.06 3.29 2.84
CA GLY A 98 -20.10 3.66 1.88
C GLY A 98 -20.58 2.41 1.16
N ARG A 99 -21.53 1.65 1.74
CA ARG A 99 -22.41 0.76 0.95
C ARG A 99 -23.45 1.63 0.23
N GLY A 100 -22.97 2.63 -0.50
CA GLY A 100 -23.83 3.48 -1.32
C GLY A 100 -24.14 2.79 -2.64
N PRO A 101 -25.23 3.17 -3.32
CA PRO A 101 -25.47 2.79 -4.70
C PRO A 101 -24.26 3.17 -5.58
N TYR A 102 -24.15 2.54 -6.75
CA TYR A 102 -23.21 2.86 -7.83
C TYR A 102 -22.78 4.34 -7.78
N GLN A 103 -21.53 4.59 -7.38
CA GLN A 103 -21.08 5.95 -7.15
C GLN A 103 -20.76 6.58 -8.51
N ARG A 104 -21.48 7.65 -8.84
CA ARG A 104 -21.20 8.40 -10.07
C ARG A 104 -19.80 9.00 -10.01
N GLU A 105 -19.43 9.56 -8.87
CA GLU A 105 -18.15 10.25 -8.64
C GLU A 105 -17.12 9.34 -7.95
N PRO A 106 -15.85 9.35 -8.38
CA PRO A 106 -14.77 8.70 -7.65
C PRO A 106 -14.54 9.37 -6.30
N ARG A 107 -14.11 8.60 -5.30
CA ARG A 107 -13.77 9.10 -3.96
C ARG A 107 -12.39 8.63 -3.53
N PHE A 108 -11.74 9.45 -2.72
CA PHE A 108 -10.44 9.15 -2.14
C PHE A 108 -10.50 9.21 -0.63
N THR A 109 -9.85 8.25 0.02
CA THR A 109 -9.65 8.21 1.47
C THR A 109 -8.18 8.03 1.76
N SER A 110 -7.55 9.00 2.44
CA SER A 110 -6.21 8.80 2.98
C SER A 110 -6.29 7.95 4.25
N LEU A 111 -5.40 6.97 4.39
CA LEU A 111 -5.28 6.16 5.59
C LEU A 111 -3.99 6.44 6.38
N GLU A 112 -3.40 7.63 6.20
CA GLU A 112 -2.03 7.97 6.61
C GLU A 112 -0.96 7.12 5.90
N THR A 113 0.31 7.46 6.08
CA THR A 113 1.44 6.81 5.39
C THR A 113 1.28 6.91 3.86
N ASN A 114 1.60 5.85 3.12
CA ASN A 114 1.31 5.72 1.68
C ASN A 114 -0.11 5.15 1.42
N ALA A 115 -0.76 4.61 2.47
CA ALA A 115 -2.01 3.89 2.36
C ALA A 115 -3.20 4.78 1.99
N SER A 116 -4.00 4.30 1.03
CA SER A 116 -5.25 4.97 0.64
C SER A 116 -6.28 4.02 0.05
N ILE A 117 -7.54 4.45 0.05
CA ILE A 117 -8.62 3.77 -0.66
C ILE A 117 -9.11 4.69 -1.77
N LEU A 118 -9.11 4.16 -2.99
CA LEU A 118 -9.75 4.76 -4.15
C LEU A 118 -11.05 4.01 -4.43
N GLU A 119 -12.17 4.71 -4.35
CA GLU A 119 -13.49 4.20 -4.73
C GLU A 119 -13.87 4.77 -6.09
N VAL A 120 -14.14 3.93 -7.07
CA VAL A 120 -14.48 4.35 -8.43
C VAL A 120 -15.54 3.40 -8.99
N GLY A 121 -16.72 3.93 -9.34
CA GLY A 121 -17.86 3.10 -9.72
C GLY A 121 -18.29 2.20 -8.56
N THR A 122 -18.23 0.88 -8.74
CA THR A 122 -18.41 -0.10 -7.64
C THR A 122 -17.10 -0.73 -7.16
N ALA A 123 -15.97 -0.38 -7.80
CA ALA A 123 -14.67 -0.91 -7.40
C ALA A 123 -14.12 -0.14 -6.19
N ARG A 124 -13.55 -0.88 -5.25
CA ARG A 124 -12.79 -0.35 -4.13
C ARG A 124 -11.36 -0.87 -4.20
N ILE A 125 -10.42 0.04 -4.48
CA ILE A 125 -9.01 -0.26 -4.67
C ILE A 125 -8.24 0.18 -3.44
N PHE A 126 -7.54 -0.75 -2.79
CA PHE A 126 -6.67 -0.47 -1.66
C PHE A 126 -5.23 -0.30 -2.14
N VAL A 127 -4.73 0.93 -2.13
CA VAL A 127 -3.37 1.28 -2.55
C VAL A 127 -2.45 1.28 -1.33
N ASP A 128 -1.33 0.55 -1.42
CA ASP A 128 -0.25 0.44 -0.43
C ASP A 128 -0.76 0.24 1.01
N PRO A 129 -1.44 -0.88 1.28
CA PRO A 129 -2.21 -1.07 2.50
C PRO A 129 -1.34 -1.14 3.76
N HIS A 130 -1.59 -0.22 4.68
CA HIS A 130 -1.10 -0.26 6.06
C HIS A 130 -2.28 0.02 6.99
N LEU A 131 -2.66 -0.91 7.87
CA LEU A 131 -3.81 -0.78 8.80
C LEU A 131 -3.44 -1.01 10.26
N VAL A 132 -2.66 -2.06 10.50
CA VAL A 132 -2.26 -2.52 11.84
C VAL A 132 -0.81 -2.20 12.11
N GLY A 133 -0.47 -2.05 13.40
CA GLY A 133 0.91 -1.97 13.85
C GLY A 133 1.74 -0.81 13.28
N PRO A 134 3.01 -0.68 13.71
CA PRO A 134 3.95 0.26 13.11
C PRO A 134 4.52 -0.28 11.79
N LEU A 135 4.95 0.63 10.92
CA LEU A 135 5.91 0.29 9.87
C LEU A 135 7.25 0.00 10.53
N VAL A 136 7.90 -1.10 10.15
CA VAL A 136 9.20 -1.50 10.71
C VAL A 136 10.15 -1.83 9.58
N PHE A 137 11.37 -1.28 9.63
CA PHE A 137 12.47 -1.70 8.76
C PHE A 137 13.61 -2.28 9.59
N LEU A 138 14.06 -3.47 9.17
CA LEU A 138 15.17 -4.25 9.74
C LEU A 138 14.99 -4.62 11.23
N ASP A 139 15.03 -5.91 11.53
CA ASP A 139 14.90 -6.41 12.92
C ASP A 139 16.28 -6.47 13.62
N PRO A 140 16.45 -6.07 14.90
CA PRO A 140 15.48 -5.54 15.87
C PRO A 140 15.12 -4.06 15.63
N ARG A 141 13.98 -3.82 14.99
CA ARG A 141 13.35 -2.51 14.66
C ARG A 141 14.32 -1.31 14.56
N PHE A 142 15.29 -1.38 13.66
CA PHE A 142 16.23 -0.27 13.45
C PHE A 142 15.51 1.02 13.02
N PHE A 143 14.33 0.88 12.41
CA PHE A 143 13.35 1.93 12.25
C PHE A 143 11.94 1.44 12.64
N ALA A 144 11.16 2.31 13.27
CA ALA A 144 9.72 2.14 13.37
C ALA A 144 8.98 3.47 13.15
N GLN A 145 7.85 3.44 12.43
CA GLN A 145 6.94 4.59 12.28
C GLN A 145 5.51 4.19 12.69
N TYR A 146 4.94 4.97 13.59
CA TYR A 146 3.57 4.80 14.09
C TYR A 146 2.68 5.90 13.49
N LYS A 147 1.48 5.52 13.07
CA LYS A 147 0.44 6.46 12.62
C LYS A 147 -0.01 7.38 13.76
N ASN A 148 -0.53 8.55 13.43
CA ASN A 148 -0.98 9.52 14.42
C ASN A 148 -2.46 9.35 14.79
N LYS A 149 -3.33 9.01 13.82
CA LYS A 149 -4.79 9.00 14.03
C LYS A 149 -5.45 7.65 13.80
N LEU A 150 -5.11 6.97 12.72
CA LEU A 150 -5.76 5.74 12.25
C LEU A 150 -4.97 4.51 12.70
N HIS A 151 -5.21 4.12 13.95
CA HIS A 151 -4.75 2.83 14.42
C HIS A 151 -5.92 1.83 14.41
N VAL A 152 -5.76 0.73 13.68
CA VAL A 152 -6.63 -0.43 13.85
C VAL A 152 -5.92 -1.40 14.81
N PRO A 153 -6.46 -1.63 16.02
CA PRO A 153 -5.84 -2.52 16.98
C PRO A 153 -5.67 -3.91 16.38
N ASP A 154 -4.43 -4.38 16.39
CA ASP A 154 -4.08 -5.70 15.89
C ASP A 154 -4.71 -6.78 16.79
N THR A 155 -5.10 -7.89 16.19
CA THR A 155 -5.56 -9.09 16.91
C THR A 155 -4.88 -10.29 16.28
N GLU A 156 -4.34 -11.18 17.11
CA GLU A 156 -3.77 -12.45 16.64
C GLU A 156 -4.82 -13.34 15.94
N ARG A 157 -6.12 -13.01 16.11
CA ARG A 157 -7.25 -13.71 15.49
C ARG A 157 -7.51 -13.18 14.08
N VAL A 158 -6.89 -13.82 13.09
CA VAL A 158 -7.01 -13.46 11.65
C VAL A 158 -8.45 -13.25 11.18
N GLN A 159 -9.40 -14.11 11.58
CA GLN A 159 -10.80 -14.01 11.12
C GLN A 159 -11.52 -12.80 11.70
N GLU A 160 -11.26 -12.48 12.96
CA GLU A 160 -11.80 -11.29 13.60
C GLU A 160 -11.23 -10.04 12.93
N MET A 161 -9.93 -10.01 12.65
CA MET A 161 -9.31 -8.89 11.94
C MET A 161 -9.88 -8.71 10.53
N ARG A 162 -10.08 -9.81 9.79
CA ARG A 162 -10.76 -9.79 8.49
C ARG A 162 -12.15 -9.20 8.54
N GLN A 163 -12.94 -9.60 9.54
CA GLN A 163 -14.28 -9.08 9.75
C GLN A 163 -14.24 -7.58 10.06
N ARG A 164 -13.38 -7.14 10.98
CA ARG A 164 -13.19 -5.70 11.29
C ARG A 164 -12.80 -4.91 10.05
N ILE A 165 -11.84 -5.38 9.26
CA ILE A 165 -11.44 -4.73 8.00
C ILE A 165 -12.63 -4.61 7.06
N ARG A 166 -13.45 -5.66 6.92
CA ARG A 166 -14.63 -5.65 6.05
C ARG A 166 -15.73 -4.71 6.56
N GLU A 167 -15.95 -4.65 7.86
CA GLU A 167 -16.95 -3.78 8.51
C GLU A 167 -16.54 -2.31 8.50
N GLN A 168 -15.24 -2.05 8.59
CA GLN A 168 -14.69 -0.70 8.59
C GLN A 168 -14.43 -0.18 7.19
N PHE A 169 -13.84 -0.98 6.30
CA PHE A 169 -13.40 -0.55 4.97
C PHE A 169 -14.16 -1.22 3.83
N GLY A 170 -15.07 -2.15 4.07
CA GLY A 170 -15.81 -2.82 3.01
C GLY A 170 -14.98 -3.91 2.31
N ARG A 171 -15.56 -4.55 1.29
CA ARG A 171 -14.84 -5.52 0.47
C ARG A 171 -13.94 -4.78 -0.53
N MET A 172 -12.67 -5.18 -0.60
CA MET A 172 -11.74 -4.69 -1.62
C MET A 172 -11.91 -5.48 -2.91
N THR A 173 -12.05 -4.78 -4.03
CA THR A 173 -12.06 -5.38 -5.38
C THR A 173 -10.62 -5.69 -5.81
N CYS A 174 -9.68 -4.80 -5.48
CA CYS A 174 -8.28 -4.90 -5.87
C CYS A 174 -7.40 -4.32 -4.76
N ILE A 175 -6.20 -4.87 -4.60
CA ILE A 175 -5.10 -4.27 -3.86
C ILE A 175 -4.03 -3.86 -4.87
N VAL A 176 -3.43 -2.70 -4.68
CA VAL A 176 -2.33 -2.21 -5.52
C VAL A 176 -1.12 -1.95 -4.63
N LEU A 177 0.00 -2.57 -4.97
CA LEU A 177 1.30 -2.31 -4.35
C LEU A 177 2.17 -1.56 -5.35
N SER A 178 2.66 -0.38 -4.98
CA SER A 178 3.63 0.38 -5.77
C SER A 178 5.04 -0.19 -5.67
N GLN A 179 5.41 -0.65 -4.46
CA GLN A 179 6.74 -1.16 -4.15
C GLN A 179 6.68 -2.40 -3.25
N ALA A 180 7.76 -3.18 -3.22
CA ALA A 180 7.90 -4.32 -2.31
C ALA A 180 8.38 -3.98 -0.89
N LEU A 181 8.71 -2.71 -0.62
CA LEU A 181 9.19 -2.27 0.68
C LEU A 181 8.08 -2.28 1.75
N ALA A 182 8.46 -2.38 3.03
CA ALA A 182 7.54 -2.57 4.14
C ALA A 182 6.55 -1.40 4.36
N ASP A 183 6.88 -0.19 3.90
CA ASP A 183 6.03 1.01 3.93
C ASP A 183 5.01 1.08 2.78
N HIS A 184 5.03 0.10 1.87
CA HIS A 184 4.11 -0.07 0.75
C HIS A 184 3.42 -1.44 0.77
N ALA A 185 4.21 -2.50 0.93
CA ALA A 185 3.79 -3.88 1.06
C ALA A 185 3.85 -4.34 2.53
N HIS A 186 3.06 -3.68 3.38
CA HIS A 186 3.11 -3.91 4.83
C HIS A 186 2.59 -5.32 5.19
N GLU A 187 3.51 -6.26 5.39
CA GLU A 187 3.22 -7.68 5.62
C GLU A 187 2.18 -7.92 6.73
N PRO A 188 2.26 -7.31 7.93
CA PRO A 188 1.26 -7.52 8.98
C PRO A 188 -0.16 -7.19 8.52
N THR A 189 -0.34 -6.15 7.71
CA THR A 189 -1.65 -5.81 7.13
C THR A 189 -2.06 -6.81 6.05
N LEU A 190 -1.16 -7.17 5.15
CA LEU A 190 -1.44 -8.12 4.07
C LEU A 190 -1.86 -9.51 4.59
N ARG A 191 -1.34 -9.95 5.75
CA ARG A 191 -1.75 -11.20 6.40
C ARG A 191 -3.25 -11.28 6.65
N TYR A 192 -3.89 -10.15 6.92
CA TYR A 192 -5.33 -10.09 7.20
C TYR A 192 -6.20 -9.91 5.96
N LEU A 193 -5.65 -9.58 4.79
CA LEU A 193 -6.47 -9.41 3.59
C LEU A 193 -6.97 -10.75 3.02
N ASP A 194 -8.01 -10.70 2.19
CA ASP A 194 -8.57 -11.90 1.53
C ASP A 194 -7.60 -12.41 0.46
N ARG A 195 -7.29 -13.72 0.49
CA ARG A 195 -6.32 -14.35 -0.43
C ARG A 195 -6.83 -14.48 -1.86
N GLN A 196 -8.13 -14.29 -2.07
CA GLN A 196 -8.74 -14.31 -3.40
C GLN A 196 -8.78 -12.93 -4.06
N THR A 197 -8.61 -11.84 -3.29
CA THR A 197 -8.56 -10.48 -3.83
C THR A 197 -7.45 -10.35 -4.86
N LEU A 198 -7.77 -9.73 -5.99
CA LEU A 198 -6.78 -9.39 -7.02
C LEU A 198 -5.73 -8.46 -6.43
N ILE A 199 -4.45 -8.80 -6.60
CA ILE A 199 -3.33 -7.92 -6.30
C ILE A 199 -2.66 -7.48 -7.59
N VAL A 200 -2.47 -6.18 -7.78
CA VAL A 200 -1.60 -5.60 -8.80
C VAL A 200 -0.32 -5.14 -8.10
N ALA A 201 0.84 -5.61 -8.54
CA ALA A 201 2.10 -5.35 -7.85
C ALA A 201 3.31 -5.32 -8.80
N PRO A 202 4.45 -4.72 -8.41
CA PRO A 202 5.72 -4.95 -9.09
C PRO A 202 6.21 -6.38 -8.86
N HIS A 203 7.08 -6.86 -9.75
CA HIS A 203 7.68 -8.19 -9.67
C HIS A 203 8.52 -8.41 -8.40
N SER A 204 9.11 -7.35 -7.85
CA SER A 204 9.86 -7.35 -6.58
C SER A 204 9.03 -7.87 -5.39
N ALA A 205 7.71 -7.69 -5.42
CA ALA A 205 6.81 -8.12 -4.34
C ALA A 205 6.49 -9.63 -4.37
N ARG A 206 6.95 -10.37 -5.39
CA ARG A 206 6.56 -11.77 -5.61
C ARG A 206 6.85 -12.68 -4.42
N SER A 207 8.08 -12.65 -3.89
CA SER A 207 8.46 -13.53 -2.78
C SER A 207 7.60 -13.30 -1.53
N LEU A 208 7.25 -12.04 -1.24
CA LEU A 208 6.39 -11.69 -0.11
C LEU A 208 4.97 -12.22 -0.33
N LEU A 209 4.38 -11.96 -1.50
CA LEU A 209 3.01 -12.35 -1.81
C LEU A 209 2.84 -13.88 -1.89
N ASP A 210 3.82 -14.58 -2.46
CA ASP A 210 3.86 -16.05 -2.50
C ASP A 210 3.95 -16.61 -1.07
N GLY A 211 4.83 -16.05 -0.23
CA GLY A 211 4.98 -16.45 1.17
C GLY A 211 3.72 -16.23 2.00
N LEU A 212 2.93 -15.20 1.67
CA LEU A 212 1.63 -14.95 2.28
C LEU A 212 0.49 -15.80 1.70
N GLY A 213 0.71 -16.50 0.60
CA GLY A 213 -0.25 -17.40 -0.03
C GLY A 213 -1.27 -16.70 -0.94
N PHE A 214 -0.96 -15.51 -1.46
CA PHE A 214 -1.76 -14.89 -2.51
C PHE A 214 -1.55 -15.61 -3.84
N ARG A 215 -2.64 -15.85 -4.58
CA ARG A 215 -2.57 -16.56 -5.88
C ARG A 215 -3.13 -15.75 -7.03
N ASN A 216 -4.02 -14.81 -6.75
CA ASN A 216 -4.60 -13.92 -7.75
C ASN A 216 -3.78 -12.64 -7.85
N VAL A 217 -2.57 -12.74 -8.43
CA VAL A 217 -1.63 -11.62 -8.54
C VAL A 217 -1.31 -11.32 -10.00
N ARG A 218 -1.36 -10.04 -10.35
CA ARG A 218 -0.90 -9.48 -11.62
C ARG A 218 0.36 -8.67 -11.35
N TYR A 219 1.50 -9.28 -11.69
CA TYR A 219 2.77 -8.59 -11.63
C TYR A 219 2.96 -7.76 -12.89
N LEU A 220 3.16 -6.45 -12.74
CA LEU A 220 3.32 -5.52 -13.86
C LEU A 220 4.75 -4.97 -13.89
N HIS A 221 5.34 -4.95 -15.07
CA HIS A 221 6.47 -4.11 -15.42
C HIS A 221 6.00 -2.73 -15.91
N PRO A 222 6.83 -1.68 -15.82
CA PRO A 222 6.55 -0.40 -16.46
C PRO A 222 6.16 -0.57 -17.94
N GLY A 223 5.05 0.04 -18.33
CA GLY A 223 4.45 -0.07 -19.66
C GLY A 223 3.33 -1.13 -19.76
N GLU A 224 3.21 -2.05 -18.81
CA GLU A 224 2.12 -3.02 -18.74
C GLU A 224 0.92 -2.47 -17.96
N ASP A 225 -0.26 -3.05 -18.20
CA ASP A 225 -1.49 -2.68 -17.52
C ASP A 225 -2.35 -3.89 -17.13
N CYS A 226 -3.30 -3.63 -16.22
CA CYS A 226 -4.32 -4.57 -15.79
C CYS A 226 -5.67 -3.85 -15.74
N HIS A 227 -6.74 -4.55 -16.11
CA HIS A 227 -8.10 -4.04 -16.03
C HIS A 227 -8.86 -4.69 -14.87
N VAL A 228 -9.60 -3.87 -14.12
CA VAL A 228 -10.45 -4.29 -13.00
C VAL A 228 -11.89 -3.91 -13.32
N SER A 229 -12.81 -4.88 -13.36
CA SER A 229 -14.22 -4.62 -13.59
C SER A 229 -14.85 -3.83 -12.44
N CYS A 230 -15.74 -2.90 -12.77
CA CYS A 230 -16.44 -2.06 -11.80
C CYS A 230 -17.93 -2.40 -11.75
N GLY A 231 -18.27 -3.68 -11.53
CA GLY A 231 -19.66 -4.13 -11.33
C GLY A 231 -19.79 -5.00 -10.07
N PRO A 232 -21.00 -5.11 -9.49
CA PRO A 232 -21.31 -6.17 -8.55
C PRO A 232 -20.93 -7.54 -9.11
N GLU A 233 -20.50 -8.46 -8.23
CA GLU A 233 -20.15 -9.84 -8.60
C GLU A 233 -21.32 -10.54 -9.31
N ASP A 234 -22.56 -10.21 -8.91
CA ASP A 234 -23.80 -10.76 -9.45
C ASP A 234 -24.40 -9.94 -10.62
N SER A 235 -23.77 -8.83 -11.00
CA SER A 235 -24.25 -7.95 -12.08
C SER A 235 -23.06 -7.22 -12.72
N PRO A 236 -22.34 -7.85 -13.66
CA PRO A 236 -21.18 -7.23 -14.30
C PRO A 236 -21.58 -5.92 -15.00
N SER A 237 -20.79 -4.87 -14.81
CA SER A 237 -20.93 -3.61 -15.52
C SER A 237 -19.93 -3.55 -16.67
N GLU A 238 -20.19 -2.70 -17.66
CA GLU A 238 -19.23 -2.38 -18.71
C GLU A 238 -18.13 -1.40 -18.24
N GLU A 239 -18.24 -0.89 -17.02
CA GLU A 239 -17.22 -0.03 -16.45
C GLU A 239 -15.98 -0.81 -16.04
N CYS A 240 -14.82 -0.22 -16.26
CA CYS A 240 -13.57 -0.79 -15.80
C CYS A 240 -12.55 0.28 -15.40
N ILE A 241 -11.63 -0.12 -14.53
CA ILE A 241 -10.44 0.65 -14.19
C ILE A 241 -9.25 -0.02 -14.85
N GLU A 242 -8.56 0.71 -15.70
CA GLU A 242 -7.22 0.37 -16.15
C GLU A 242 -6.22 0.86 -15.10
N ILE A 243 -5.30 0.00 -14.71
CA ILE A 243 -4.18 0.27 -13.83
C ILE A 243 -2.92 0.02 -14.65
N ARG A 244 -2.28 1.09 -15.12
CA ARG A 244 -1.04 1.02 -15.90
C ARG A 244 0.17 1.32 -15.04
N ALA A 245 1.14 0.41 -15.04
CA ALA A 245 2.44 0.63 -14.41
C ALA A 245 3.30 1.57 -15.26
N VAL A 246 4.01 2.47 -14.59
CA VAL A 246 5.06 3.32 -15.17
C VAL A 246 6.28 3.29 -14.24
N LYS A 247 7.46 3.65 -14.74
CA LYS A 247 8.66 3.70 -13.91
C LYS A 247 8.50 4.64 -12.73
N GLY A 248 8.68 4.11 -11.53
CA GLY A 248 8.81 4.85 -10.28
C GLY A 248 10.23 4.80 -9.73
N SER A 249 10.34 4.82 -8.41
CA SER A 249 11.61 4.83 -7.69
C SER A 249 12.46 3.57 -7.88
N VAL A 250 13.78 3.75 -7.98
CA VAL A 250 14.75 2.65 -7.81
C VAL A 250 15.10 2.58 -6.32
N VAL A 251 14.42 1.69 -5.60
CA VAL A 251 14.63 1.50 -4.15
C VAL A 251 15.55 0.31 -3.89
N GLY A 252 16.85 0.54 -4.06
CA GLY A 252 17.86 -0.49 -3.93
C GLY A 252 19.15 -0.12 -4.63
N PRO A 253 20.02 -1.10 -4.90
CA PRO A 253 21.18 -0.86 -5.74
C PRO A 253 20.78 -0.29 -7.11
N PRO A 254 21.61 0.55 -7.74
CA PRO A 254 21.25 1.29 -8.96
C PRO A 254 20.98 0.40 -10.18
N TRP A 255 21.35 -0.89 -10.13
CA TRP A 255 21.07 -1.88 -11.17
C TRP A 255 19.76 -2.65 -10.97
N GLN A 256 19.06 -2.43 -9.86
CA GLN A 256 17.75 -3.01 -9.63
C GLN A 256 16.72 -2.37 -10.57
N ASN A 257 15.75 -3.15 -11.03
CA ASN A 257 14.63 -2.61 -11.78
C ASN A 257 13.89 -1.55 -10.93
N PRO A 258 13.42 -0.46 -11.54
CA PRO A 258 12.57 0.50 -10.84
C PRO A 258 11.30 -0.20 -10.35
N GLU A 259 10.81 0.23 -9.21
CA GLU A 259 9.46 -0.08 -8.76
C GLU A 259 8.43 0.70 -9.59
N ASN A 260 7.14 0.53 -9.29
CA ASN A 260 6.07 1.08 -10.10
C ASN A 260 5.53 2.39 -9.52
N GLY A 261 5.39 3.40 -10.37
CA GLY A 261 4.28 4.34 -10.29
C GLY A 261 3.07 3.78 -11.04
N TYR A 262 1.89 4.35 -10.83
CA TYR A 262 0.68 3.93 -11.52
C TYR A 262 -0.12 5.09 -12.09
N ILE A 263 -0.74 4.84 -13.25
CA ILE A 263 -1.82 5.64 -13.82
C ILE A 263 -3.10 4.81 -13.71
N PHE A 264 -4.09 5.36 -13.02
CA PHE A 264 -5.44 4.80 -12.94
C PHE A 264 -6.33 5.51 -13.95
N ARG A 265 -7.10 4.76 -14.74
CA ARG A 265 -8.08 5.32 -15.68
C ARG A 265 -9.44 4.65 -15.49
N LEU A 266 -10.48 5.44 -15.23
CA LEU A 266 -11.86 4.93 -15.24
C LEU A 266 -12.45 5.06 -16.64
N TYR A 267 -12.95 3.95 -17.15
CA TYR A 267 -13.71 3.87 -18.38
C TYR A 267 -15.17 3.53 -18.07
N ARG A 268 -16.10 4.26 -18.69
CA ARG A 268 -17.54 4.01 -18.57
C ARG A 268 -18.30 4.27 -19.86
N PRO A 269 -19.46 3.61 -20.07
CA PRO A 269 -20.37 3.97 -21.15
C PRO A 269 -20.97 5.37 -20.87
N CYS A 270 -21.01 6.22 -21.89
CA CYS A 270 -21.64 7.55 -21.77
C CYS A 270 -23.11 7.54 -22.20
N GLU A 271 -23.50 6.61 -23.07
CA GLU A 271 -24.88 6.37 -23.50
C GLU A 271 -25.11 4.85 -23.67
N PRO A 272 -26.37 4.37 -23.63
CA PRO A 272 -26.67 2.98 -23.96
C PRO A 272 -26.17 2.63 -25.37
N SER A 273 -25.33 1.59 -25.49
CA SER A 273 -24.70 1.13 -26.74
C SER A 273 -23.54 1.99 -27.27
N ALA A 274 -23.09 3.03 -26.55
CA ALA A 274 -21.88 3.76 -26.89
C ALA A 274 -20.61 3.05 -26.39
N GLY A 275 -19.49 3.27 -27.07
CA GLY A 275 -18.19 2.77 -26.60
C GLY A 275 -17.75 3.39 -25.26
N LEU A 276 -16.83 2.72 -24.57
CA LEU A 276 -16.29 3.21 -23.30
C LEU A 276 -15.46 4.49 -23.48
N ARG A 277 -15.67 5.48 -22.60
CA ARG A 277 -14.88 6.71 -22.55
C ARG A 277 -14.13 6.81 -21.23
N CYS A 278 -12.90 7.31 -21.28
CA CYS A 278 -12.10 7.61 -20.10
C CYS A 278 -12.62 8.87 -19.40
N VAL A 279 -13.24 8.71 -18.23
CA VAL A 279 -13.88 9.80 -17.48
C VAL A 279 -13.11 10.26 -16.25
N PHE A 280 -12.06 9.53 -15.87
CA PHE A 280 -11.20 9.88 -14.75
C PHE A 280 -9.78 9.33 -14.97
N ARG A 281 -8.78 10.11 -14.57
CA ARG A 281 -7.36 9.76 -14.58
C ARG A 281 -6.66 10.20 -13.30
N MET A 282 -5.94 9.30 -12.65
CA MET A 282 -5.12 9.61 -11.47
C MET A 282 -3.70 9.09 -11.66
N PHE A 283 -2.72 9.90 -11.31
CA PHE A 283 -1.32 9.49 -11.22
C PHE A 283 -0.87 9.34 -9.77
N TYR A 284 -0.14 8.26 -9.48
CA TYR A 284 0.40 7.95 -8.17
C TYR A 284 1.84 7.42 -8.29
N GLU A 285 2.79 8.11 -7.66
CA GLU A 285 4.08 7.55 -7.29
C GLU A 285 4.46 8.11 -5.91
N PRO A 286 4.77 7.25 -4.93
CA PRO A 286 4.79 7.67 -3.53
C PRO A 286 6.00 8.49 -3.10
N HIS A 287 7.11 8.42 -3.84
CA HIS A 287 8.40 9.02 -3.48
C HIS A 287 8.73 10.27 -4.32
N GLY A 288 7.93 10.56 -5.35
CA GLY A 288 8.10 11.66 -6.29
C GLY A 288 9.09 11.35 -7.43
N ASN A 289 9.44 10.09 -7.66
CA ASN A 289 10.30 9.68 -8.76
C ASN A 289 9.46 9.21 -9.94
N PHE A 290 9.72 9.78 -11.12
CA PHE A 290 9.03 9.39 -12.35
C PHE A 290 9.93 9.71 -13.55
N ASP A 291 9.75 8.94 -14.62
CA ASP A 291 10.37 9.20 -15.93
C ASP A 291 9.43 10.09 -16.74
N GLU A 292 9.79 11.36 -16.98
CA GLU A 292 8.93 12.31 -17.72
C GLU A 292 8.62 11.82 -19.14
N ALA A 293 9.59 11.22 -19.83
CA ALA A 293 9.41 10.78 -21.22
C ALA A 293 8.42 9.61 -21.28
N GLU A 294 8.59 8.62 -20.41
CA GLU A 294 7.68 7.49 -20.30
C GLU A 294 6.29 7.91 -19.84
N LEU A 295 6.19 8.79 -18.84
CA LEU A 295 4.92 9.29 -18.34
C LEU A 295 4.16 10.05 -19.44
N ARG A 296 4.85 10.89 -20.23
CA ARG A 296 4.27 11.57 -21.38
C ARG A 296 3.83 10.59 -22.46
N ALA A 297 4.63 9.58 -22.78
CA ALA A 297 4.28 8.56 -23.76
C ALA A 297 3.04 7.78 -23.32
N ALA A 298 2.99 7.36 -22.05
CA ALA A 298 1.88 6.63 -21.46
C ALA A 298 0.56 7.44 -21.45
N LEU A 299 0.63 8.77 -21.50
CA LEU A 299 -0.51 9.69 -21.48
C LEU A 299 -0.74 10.41 -22.83
N ALA A 300 0.01 10.08 -23.87
CA ALA A 300 0.02 10.82 -25.14
C ALA A 300 -1.38 10.90 -25.79
N SER A 301 -2.14 9.80 -25.76
CA SER A 301 -3.50 9.71 -26.29
C SER A 301 -4.57 10.30 -25.38
N SER A 302 -4.21 10.75 -24.18
CA SER A 302 -5.16 11.18 -23.16
C SER A 302 -5.34 12.71 -23.13
N ARG A 303 -4.51 13.51 -23.82
CA ARG A 303 -4.51 14.98 -23.67
C ARG A 303 -5.87 15.63 -23.93
N ASP A 304 -6.37 16.38 -22.95
CA ASP A 304 -7.59 17.20 -23.08
C ASP A 304 -7.32 18.43 -23.96
N ALA A 305 -8.39 19.08 -24.45
CA ALA A 305 -8.28 20.29 -25.27
C ALA A 305 -7.52 21.45 -24.56
N ASP A 306 -7.58 21.52 -23.22
CA ASP A 306 -6.84 22.49 -22.40
C ASP A 306 -5.43 21.99 -21.99
N GLY A 307 -4.97 20.91 -22.62
CA GLY A 307 -3.64 20.35 -22.44
C GLY A 307 -3.48 19.41 -21.24
N ARG A 308 -4.54 19.17 -20.46
CA ARG A 308 -4.49 18.30 -19.27
C ARG A 308 -4.24 16.83 -19.59
N LEU A 309 -3.39 16.18 -18.79
CA LEU A 309 -3.06 14.76 -18.94
C LEU A 309 -3.64 13.86 -17.83
N VAL A 310 -3.94 14.38 -16.65
CA VAL A 310 -4.62 13.63 -15.58
C VAL A 310 -5.55 14.56 -14.80
N ASP A 311 -6.52 14.02 -14.07
CA ASP A 311 -7.37 14.84 -13.19
C ASP A 311 -6.74 15.01 -11.81
N VAL A 312 -6.12 13.96 -11.29
CA VAL A 312 -5.58 13.90 -9.93
C VAL A 312 -4.13 13.46 -9.92
N VAL A 313 -3.30 14.12 -9.12
CA VAL A 313 -1.93 13.69 -8.79
C VAL A 313 -1.81 13.48 -7.29
N LEU A 314 -1.27 12.34 -6.88
CA LEU A 314 -0.80 12.13 -5.52
C LEU A 314 0.71 12.40 -5.46
N ALA A 315 1.16 13.18 -4.48
CA ALA A 315 2.59 13.49 -4.34
C ALA A 315 3.02 13.67 -2.89
N PRO A 316 4.27 13.32 -2.52
CA PRO A 316 4.78 13.58 -1.18
C PRO A 316 4.97 15.09 -0.96
N PRO A 317 4.51 15.66 0.18
CA PRO A 317 4.63 17.09 0.44
C PRO A 317 6.02 17.47 0.94
N VAL A 318 6.64 16.61 1.74
CA VAL A 318 7.91 16.86 2.41
C VAL A 318 9.02 16.13 1.68
N ARG A 319 10.16 16.81 1.49
CA ARG A 319 11.38 16.19 0.99
C ARG A 319 12.06 15.44 2.12
N VAL A 320 12.46 14.20 1.92
CA VAL A 320 13.11 13.39 2.95
C VAL A 320 14.43 12.86 2.44
N ILE A 321 15.50 13.15 3.17
CA ILE A 321 16.85 12.67 2.91
C ILE A 321 17.24 11.69 3.99
N PHE A 322 17.76 10.53 3.59
CA PHE A 322 18.35 9.53 4.45
C PHE A 322 19.88 9.57 4.37
N ALA A 323 20.51 9.56 5.53
CA ALA A 323 21.97 9.56 5.70
C ALA A 323 22.70 10.72 4.96
N GLY A 324 21.99 11.80 4.65
CA GLY A 324 22.53 13.02 4.03
C GLY A 324 22.68 12.99 2.51
N PHE A 325 22.54 11.84 1.84
CA PHE A 325 22.76 11.73 0.39
C PHE A 325 21.64 11.01 -0.37
N TYR A 326 20.86 10.15 0.29
CA TYR A 326 19.83 9.37 -0.39
C TYR A 326 18.47 10.05 -0.24
N GLU A 327 17.85 10.43 -1.36
CA GLU A 327 16.55 11.10 -1.36
C GLU A 327 15.43 10.06 -1.36
N LEU A 328 14.76 9.90 -0.21
CA LEU A 328 13.63 9.00 -0.06
C LEU A 328 12.34 9.59 -0.63
N LEU A 329 12.09 10.88 -0.34
CA LEU A 329 10.94 11.61 -0.86
C LEU A 329 11.42 12.90 -1.50
N ARG A 330 10.95 13.21 -2.71
CA ARG A 330 11.35 14.42 -3.45
C ARG A 330 10.57 15.68 -3.06
N GLY A 331 9.42 15.54 -2.40
CA GLY A 331 8.64 16.66 -1.88
C GLY A 331 8.08 17.59 -2.97
N ALA A 332 7.82 18.84 -2.58
CA ALA A 332 7.26 19.88 -3.45
C ALA A 332 7.96 20.08 -4.82
N PRO A 333 9.31 20.04 -4.95
CA PRO A 333 9.96 20.18 -6.26
C PRO A 333 9.47 19.19 -7.32
N SER A 334 9.36 17.90 -6.96
CA SER A 334 8.83 16.86 -7.86
C SER A 334 7.34 17.09 -8.15
N ALA A 335 6.57 17.46 -7.13
CA ALA A 335 5.14 17.74 -7.32
C ALA A 335 4.88 18.95 -8.24
N SER A 336 5.67 20.01 -8.16
CA SER A 336 5.61 21.14 -9.10
C SER A 336 5.95 20.69 -10.53
N GLU A 337 6.93 19.80 -10.70
CA GLU A 337 7.24 19.22 -12.01
C GLU A 337 6.05 18.41 -12.57
N LEU A 338 5.39 17.60 -11.74
CA LEU A 338 4.17 16.89 -12.12
C LEU A 338 3.03 17.85 -12.49
N VAL A 339 2.85 18.96 -11.75
CA VAL A 339 1.85 19.99 -12.09
C VAL A 339 2.16 20.60 -13.46
N ARG A 340 3.42 20.92 -13.73
CA ARG A 340 3.86 21.46 -15.02
C ARG A 340 3.56 20.52 -16.18
N ILE A 341 3.86 19.23 -16.00
CA ILE A 341 3.74 18.22 -17.07
C ILE A 341 2.29 17.79 -17.26
N LEU A 342 1.60 17.50 -16.17
CA LEU A 342 0.30 16.80 -16.18
C LEU A 342 -0.90 17.73 -16.10
N ARG A 343 -0.72 18.96 -15.61
CA ARG A 343 -1.75 20.01 -15.46
C ARG A 343 -3.02 19.51 -14.74
N PRO A 344 -2.91 18.88 -13.56
CA PRO A 344 -4.04 18.24 -12.89
C PRO A 344 -5.12 19.24 -12.45
N ARG A 345 -6.33 18.74 -12.16
CA ARG A 345 -7.38 19.51 -11.47
C ARG A 345 -7.17 19.51 -9.96
N MET A 346 -6.53 18.47 -9.44
CA MET A 346 -6.33 18.29 -8.01
C MET A 346 -4.98 17.63 -7.72
N VAL A 347 -4.29 18.11 -6.70
CA VAL A 347 -3.10 17.52 -6.11
C VAL A 347 -3.42 17.11 -4.68
N ILE A 348 -3.20 15.84 -4.36
CA ILE A 348 -3.44 15.27 -3.04
C ILE A 348 -2.09 14.97 -2.39
N PRO A 349 -1.71 15.66 -1.31
CA PRO A 349 -0.47 15.37 -0.61
C PRO A 349 -0.57 14.03 0.14
N ILE A 350 0.45 13.18 -0.05
CA ILE A 350 0.58 11.89 0.64
C ILE A 350 1.08 12.13 2.08
N ARG A 351 0.54 11.41 3.06
CA ARG A 351 0.87 11.61 4.49
C ARG A 351 1.98 10.64 4.95
N ASN A 352 3.00 10.44 4.13
CA ASN A 352 4.05 9.45 4.34
C ASN A 352 5.19 9.90 5.26
N TRP A 353 5.36 11.21 5.45
CA TRP A 353 6.27 11.77 6.46
C TRP A 353 5.64 11.85 7.85
N GLU A 354 4.32 11.88 7.94
CA GLU A 354 3.61 12.03 9.21
C GLU A 354 3.71 10.76 10.08
N GLY A 355 3.64 10.94 11.39
CA GLY A 355 3.70 9.84 12.36
C GLY A 355 4.82 10.02 13.36
N ARG A 356 4.80 9.18 14.40
CA ARG A 356 5.89 9.11 15.38
C ARG A 356 6.94 8.12 14.90
N GLN A 357 8.15 8.61 14.64
CA GLN A 357 9.28 7.79 14.20
C GLN A 357 10.21 7.48 15.37
N SER A 358 10.78 6.27 15.41
CA SER A 358 11.75 5.83 16.41
C SER A 358 12.78 4.87 15.83
N GLY A 359 13.83 4.57 16.59
CA GLY A 359 14.90 3.67 16.18
C GLY A 359 16.15 4.41 15.72
N PHE A 360 17.24 3.69 15.50
CA PHE A 360 18.52 4.29 15.13
C PHE A 360 18.47 4.97 13.76
N LEU A 361 17.77 4.37 12.78
CA LEU A 361 17.71 4.90 11.42
C LEU A 361 16.86 6.17 11.30
N SER A 362 15.92 6.41 12.22
CA SER A 362 15.14 7.65 12.20
C SER A 362 16.02 8.87 12.50
N MET A 363 17.12 8.71 13.23
CA MET A 363 18.09 9.79 13.48
C MET A 363 18.82 10.24 12.21
N LEU A 364 18.90 9.37 11.20
CA LEU A 364 19.53 9.64 9.90
C LEU A 364 18.56 10.28 8.90
N LEU A 365 17.27 10.39 9.24
CA LEU A 365 16.28 11.05 8.41
C LEU A 365 16.28 12.56 8.64
N ARG A 366 16.14 13.30 7.54
CA ARG A 366 15.98 14.75 7.53
C ARG A 366 14.84 15.11 6.60
N GLY A 367 13.75 15.60 7.18
CA GLY A 367 12.65 16.22 6.45
C GLY A 367 12.96 17.69 6.16
N ASN A 368 12.71 18.14 4.94
CA ASN A 368 12.80 19.53 4.52
C ASN A 368 11.51 19.94 3.82
N GLY A 369 10.93 21.04 4.27
CA GLY A 369 9.66 21.58 3.80
C GLY A 369 8.49 21.24 4.73
N SER A 370 7.38 21.94 4.50
CA SER A 370 6.12 21.75 5.21
C SER A 370 4.96 21.57 4.22
N LEU A 371 3.77 21.20 4.73
CA LEU A 371 2.55 21.20 3.91
C LEU A 371 2.17 22.60 3.43
N ALA A 372 2.51 23.65 4.19
CA ALA A 372 2.28 25.03 3.77
C ALA A 372 3.20 25.39 2.60
N ASP A 373 4.50 25.08 2.70
CA ASP A 373 5.47 25.32 1.62
C ASP A 373 5.10 24.53 0.36
N PHE A 374 4.58 23.31 0.54
CA PHE A 374 4.06 22.51 -0.56
C PHE A 374 2.90 23.20 -1.26
N ARG A 375 1.90 23.67 -0.50
CA ARG A 375 0.76 24.41 -1.07
C ARG A 375 1.21 25.64 -1.85
N GLU A 376 2.10 26.44 -1.25
CA GLU A 376 2.63 27.65 -1.89
C GLU A 376 3.31 27.34 -3.22
N LYS A 377 4.23 26.37 -3.26
CA LYS A 377 4.96 25.97 -4.48
C LYS A 377 4.05 25.40 -5.57
N ILE A 378 3.00 24.67 -5.18
CA ILE A 378 2.04 24.12 -6.11
C ILE A 378 1.14 25.21 -6.69
N THR A 379 0.69 26.16 -5.86
CA THR A 379 -0.07 27.34 -6.31
C THR A 379 0.78 28.23 -7.23
N GLU A 380 2.04 28.48 -6.92
CA GLU A 380 2.97 29.22 -7.79
C GLU A 380 3.12 28.53 -9.15
N MET A 381 3.34 27.22 -9.16
CA MET A 381 3.47 26.45 -10.40
C MET A 381 2.16 26.43 -11.19
N ALA A 382 1.01 26.27 -10.52
CA ALA A 382 -0.30 26.32 -11.16
C ALA A 382 -0.53 27.65 -11.89
N ARG A 383 -0.18 28.77 -11.24
CA ARG A 383 -0.20 30.11 -11.85
C ARG A 383 0.74 30.20 -13.05
N HIS A 384 1.97 29.70 -12.92
CA HIS A 384 2.95 29.71 -14.01
C HIS A 384 2.46 28.99 -15.25
N VAL A 385 1.73 27.88 -15.08
CA VAL A 385 1.18 27.09 -16.19
C VAL A 385 -0.26 27.46 -16.56
N GLY A 386 -0.87 28.43 -15.89
CA GLY A 386 -2.22 28.92 -16.19
C GLY A 386 -3.31 27.88 -15.95
N ILE A 387 -3.28 27.20 -14.80
CA ILE A 387 -4.39 26.36 -14.30
C ILE A 387 -4.88 26.89 -12.95
N ASP A 388 -5.97 26.31 -12.44
CA ASP A 388 -6.55 26.67 -11.14
C ASP A 388 -5.49 26.59 -10.02
N GLU A 389 -5.45 27.63 -9.18
CA GLU A 389 -4.52 27.78 -8.07
C GLU A 389 -4.96 27.03 -6.80
N ASP A 390 -6.26 26.74 -6.66
CA ASP A 390 -6.83 25.97 -5.53
C ASP A 390 -6.94 24.48 -5.86
N LEU A 391 -5.85 23.90 -6.35
CA LEU A 391 -5.78 22.48 -6.71
C LEU A 391 -5.38 21.57 -5.54
N VAL A 392 -4.84 22.09 -4.43
CA VAL A 392 -4.32 21.23 -3.34
C VAL A 392 -5.42 20.83 -2.36
N ARG A 393 -5.80 19.54 -2.39
CA ARG A 393 -6.81 18.96 -1.50
C ARG A 393 -6.15 18.03 -0.48
N VAL A 394 -6.15 18.43 0.79
CA VAL A 394 -5.66 17.59 1.89
C VAL A 394 -6.81 16.72 2.40
N GLY A 395 -6.60 15.41 2.43
CA GLY A 395 -7.56 14.47 3.00
C GLY A 395 -7.37 14.31 4.50
N GLU A 396 -8.46 14.38 5.26
CA GLU A 396 -8.42 13.94 6.65
C GLU A 396 -8.34 12.41 6.71
N PRO A 397 -7.48 11.85 7.58
CA PRO A 397 -7.36 10.40 7.73
C PRO A 397 -8.70 9.74 8.00
N GLY A 398 -9.06 8.79 7.14
CA GLY A 398 -10.27 8.00 7.29
C GLY A 398 -11.53 8.80 6.99
N VAL A 399 -11.41 9.93 6.30
CA VAL A 399 -12.54 10.70 5.78
C VAL A 399 -12.43 10.73 4.27
N ALA A 400 -13.43 10.15 3.62
CA ALA A 400 -13.49 10.05 2.17
C ALA A 400 -14.06 11.34 1.54
N PHE A 401 -13.45 11.84 0.47
CA PHE A 401 -13.92 13.00 -0.29
C PHE A 401 -14.01 12.70 -1.79
N SER A 402 -14.91 13.41 -2.49
CA SER A 402 -15.10 13.26 -3.94
C SER A 402 -13.89 13.79 -4.73
N LEU A 403 -13.57 13.09 -5.80
CA LEU A 403 -12.58 13.48 -6.79
C LEU A 403 -13.28 14.05 -8.03
N PRO A 404 -12.60 14.90 -8.82
CA PRO A 404 -13.15 15.43 -10.05
C PRO A 404 -13.49 14.30 -11.04
N LEU A 405 -14.66 14.40 -11.67
CA LEU A 405 -15.08 13.51 -12.74
C LEU A 405 -15.31 14.34 -14.01
N ARG A 406 -14.87 13.83 -15.17
CA ARG A 406 -15.17 14.50 -16.44
C ARG A 406 -16.66 14.41 -16.74
N SER A 407 -17.22 15.52 -17.22
CA SER A 407 -18.55 15.49 -17.83
C SER A 407 -18.54 14.54 -19.02
N THR A 408 -19.53 13.66 -19.08
CA THR A 408 -19.78 12.77 -20.22
C THR A 408 -20.59 13.46 -21.32
N GLY A 409 -20.78 14.78 -21.24
CA GLY A 409 -21.67 15.56 -22.11
C GLY A 409 -21.50 15.28 -23.60
N ASN A 410 -22.66 15.28 -24.28
CA ASN A 410 -22.90 15.00 -25.70
C ASN A 410 -21.87 15.59 -26.67
#